data_AF-A0A934LIQ2-F1
#
_entry.id   AF-A0A934LIQ2-F1
#
_cell.length_a   1.000
_cell.length_b   1.000
_cell.length_c   1.000
_cell.angle_alpha   90.00
_cell.angle_beta   90.00
_cell.angle_gamma   90.00
#
_symmetry.space_group_name_H-M   'P 1'
#
loop_
_entity.id
_entity.type
_entity.pdbx_description
1 polymer ?
#
loop_
_entity_poly.entity_id
_entity_poly.type
_entity_poly.pdbx_seq_one_letter_code
_entity_poly.pdbx_strand_id
1 'polypeptide(L)' 'MHVDVAAGAIVVSNQAGRQEIGTGQFGFVKSPTTPPVVVPPQQGIQVTMPANISQNSGAGRGVGKGKESECVAQ' A
#
# COMPACT_ATOMS: atom_id res chain seq x y z
N MET A 1 -6.93 10.90 -13.12
CA MET A 1 -6.83 11.10 -11.66
C MET A 1 -6.64 9.74 -11.02
N HIS A 2 -5.70 9.63 -10.07
CA HIS A 2 -5.45 8.41 -9.30
C HIS A 2 -5.94 8.63 -7.87
N VAL A 3 -6.44 7.58 -7.25
CA VAL A 3 -6.96 7.61 -5.89
C VAL A 3 -6.47 6.38 -5.14
N ASP A 4 -5.93 6.55 -3.94
CA ASP A 4 -5.55 5.48 -3.04
C ASP A 4 -6.29 5.65 -1.70
N VAL A 5 -6.67 4.53 -1.09
CA VAL A 5 -7.42 4.55 0.17
C VAL A 5 -6.60 3.85 1.24
N ALA A 6 -6.00 4.66 2.12
CA ALA A 6 -5.20 4.16 3.24
C ALA A 6 -6.05 3.52 4.35
N ALA A 7 -7.25 4.05 4.62
CA ALA A 7 -8.19 3.50 5.59
C ALA A 7 -9.63 3.92 5.28
N GLY A 8 -10.60 3.04 5.57
CA GLY A 8 -12.02 3.26 5.33
C GLY A 8 -12.45 2.94 3.89
N ALA A 9 -13.47 3.65 3.41
CA ALA A 9 -13.98 3.56 2.05
C ALA A 9 -14.38 4.95 1.56
N ILE A 10 -14.18 5.20 0.27
CA ILE A 10 -14.58 6.44 -0.38
C ILE A 10 -15.46 6.14 -1.59
N VAL A 11 -16.32 7.08 -1.95
CA VAL A 11 -17.10 7.02 -3.18
C VAL A 11 -16.59 8.10 -4.12
N VAL A 12 -16.06 7.69 -5.27
CA VAL A 12 -15.63 8.60 -6.33
C VAL A 12 -16.78 8.73 -7.32
N SER A 13 -17.25 9.95 -7.57
CA SER A 13 -18.34 10.23 -8.50
C SER A 13 -17.92 11.21 -9.59
N ASN A 14 -18.32 10.94 -10.83
CA ASN A 14 -18.24 11.89 -11.94
C ASN A 14 -19.54 11.83 -12.79
N GLN A 15 -19.56 12.52 -13.93
CA GLN A 15 -20.75 12.61 -14.79
C GLN A 15 -21.17 11.25 -15.38
N ALA A 16 -20.24 10.30 -15.47
CA ALA A 16 -20.47 8.98 -16.04
C ALA A 16 -20.88 7.92 -15.00
N GLY A 17 -20.68 8.18 -13.71
CA GLY A 17 -21.09 7.24 -12.66
C GLY A 17 -20.40 7.45 -11.33
N ARG A 18 -20.57 6.46 -10.44
CA ARG A 18 -19.96 6.41 -9.12
C ARG A 18 -19.33 5.06 -8.88
N GLN A 19 -18.23 5.03 -8.14
CA GLN A 19 -17.55 3.81 -7.72
C GLN A 19 -17.14 3.93 -6.26
N GLU A 20 -17.46 2.91 -5.47
CA GLU A 20 -16.95 2.74 -4.12
C GLU A 20 -15.57 2.07 -4.17
N ILE A 21 -14.62 2.63 -3.43
CA ILE A 21 -13.24 2.17 -3.35
C ILE A 21 -12.91 1.95 -1.87
N GLY A 22 -12.59 0.70 -1.54
CA GLY A 22 -12.24 0.29 -0.18
C GLY A 22 -10.76 0.46 0.12
N THR A 23 -10.39 0.24 1.38
CA THR A 23 -9.00 0.29 1.85
C THR A 23 -8.09 -0.64 1.03
N GLY A 24 -6.89 -0.17 0.68
CA GLY A 24 -5.90 -0.93 -0.08
C GLY A 24 -6.22 -1.09 -1.56
N GLN A 25 -7.35 -0.55 -2.04
CA GLN A 25 -7.69 -0.49 -3.45
C GLN A 25 -7.22 0.81 -4.07
N PHE A 26 -6.84 0.73 -5.34
CA PHE A 26 -6.46 1.90 -6.14
C PHE A 26 -7.58 2.22 -7.13
N GLY A 27 -7.95 3.48 -7.22
CA GLY A 27 -8.91 4.01 -8.19
C GLY A 27 -8.22 4.74 -9.33
N PHE A 28 -8.78 4.63 -10.53
CA PHE A 28 -8.39 5.44 -11.67
C PHE A 28 -9.60 6.05 -12.36
N VAL A 29 -9.50 7.34 -12.67
CA VAL A 29 -10.46 8.09 -13.49
C VAL A 29 -9.73 8.62 -14.71
N LYS A 30 -10.03 8.06 -15.88
CA LYS A 30 -9.41 8.43 -17.17
C LYS A 30 -9.83 9.82 -17.64
N SER A 31 -11.11 10.13 -17.54
CA SER A 31 -11.69 11.43 -17.92
C SER A 31 -12.97 11.71 -17.10
N PRO A 32 -13.48 12.95 -17.10
CA PRO A 32 -14.75 13.28 -16.42
C PRO A 32 -15.97 12.54 -16.95
N THR A 33 -15.88 11.99 -18.17
CA THR A 33 -16.94 11.31 -18.91
C THR A 33 -16.79 9.78 -18.95
N THR A 34 -15.76 9.23 -18.29
CA THR A 34 -15.55 7.77 -18.17
C THR A 34 -15.78 7.37 -16.72
N PRO A 35 -16.57 6.32 -16.41
CA PRO A 35 -16.82 5.94 -15.03
C PRO A 35 -15.51 5.60 -14.28
N PRO A 36 -15.41 5.92 -12.98
CA PRO A 36 -14.25 5.53 -12.18
C PRO A 36 -14.12 4.00 -12.12
N VAL A 37 -12.88 3.49 -12.15
CA VAL A 37 -12.61 2.04 -12.08
C VAL A 37 -11.61 1.72 -10.97
N VAL A 38 -11.77 0.56 -10.32
CA VAL A 38 -10.78 0.02 -9.39
C VAL A 38 -9.69 -0.69 -10.21
N VAL A 39 -8.44 -0.28 -10.01
CA VAL A 39 -7.26 -0.88 -10.63
C VAL A 39 -6.94 -2.18 -9.90
N PRO A 40 -7.02 -3.34 -10.57
CA PRO A 40 -6.62 -4.60 -9.96
C PRO A 40 -5.15 -4.56 -9.54
N PRO A 41 -4.78 -5.07 -8.36
CA PRO A 41 -3.39 -5.08 -7.90
C PRO A 41 -2.46 -5.88 -8.84
N GLN A 42 -3.02 -6.78 -9.64
CA GLN A 42 -2.32 -7.55 -10.68
C GLN A 42 -1.88 -6.70 -11.89
N GLN A 43 -2.48 -5.53 -12.11
CA GLN A 43 -2.06 -4.57 -13.14
C GLN A 43 -0.92 -3.64 -12.67
N GLY A 44 -0.51 -3.76 -11.41
CA GLY A 44 0.72 -3.15 -10.91
C GLY A 44 1.96 -3.98 -11.27
N ILE A 45 3.13 -3.35 -11.26
CA ILE A 45 4.40 -4.08 -11.34
C ILE A 45 4.54 -4.90 -10.05
N GLN A 46 4.53 -6.24 -10.16
CA GLN A 46 4.87 -7.12 -9.05
C GLN A 46 6.33 -6.89 -8.66
N VAL A 47 6.55 -6.21 -7.53
CA VAL A 47 7.87 -6.13 -6.92
C VAL A 47 8.05 -7.38 -6.07
N THR A 48 8.54 -8.46 -6.69
CA THR A 48 9.04 -9.60 -5.90
C THR A 48 10.33 -9.16 -5.24
N MET A 49 10.29 -8.94 -3.93
CA MET A 49 11.48 -8.59 -3.17
C MET A 49 12.52 -9.72 -3.29
N PRO A 50 13.70 -9.48 -3.90
CA PRO A 50 14.74 -10.49 -3.95
C PRO A 50 15.25 -10.75 -2.53
N ALA A 51 15.36 -12.03 -2.16
CA ALA A 51 15.69 -12.50 -0.80
C ALA A 51 17.00 -11.91 -0.23
N ASN A 52 17.86 -11.38 -1.09
CA ASN A 52 19.15 -10.78 -0.78
C ASN A 52 19.07 -9.43 -0.05
N ILE A 53 17.90 -8.78 0.03
CA ILE A 53 17.70 -7.57 0.87
C ILE A 53 17.04 -7.91 2.23
N SER A 54 16.38 -9.06 2.35
CA SER A 54 15.85 -9.55 3.62
C SER A 54 16.91 -10.29 4.43
N GLN A 55 18.05 -9.65 4.69
CA GLN A 55 18.98 -10.14 5.71
C GLN A 55 18.49 -9.76 7.10
N ASN A 56 17.41 -10.38 7.58
CA ASN A 56 17.29 -10.63 9.01
C ASN A 56 18.09 -11.90 9.31
N SER A 57 19.43 -11.79 9.26
CA SER A 57 20.31 -12.83 9.77
C SER A 57 20.30 -12.73 11.28
N GLY A 58 19.31 -13.36 11.91
CA GLY A 58 19.25 -13.59 13.35
C GLY A 58 20.31 -14.59 13.80
N ALA A 59 21.59 -14.23 13.68
CA ALA A 59 22.73 -15.01 14.18
C ALA A 59 23.97 -14.12 14.37
N GLY A 60 23.90 -13.13 15.27
CA GLY A 60 25.04 -12.31 15.67
C GLY A 60 25.23 -12.30 17.19
N ARG A 61 26.19 -13.08 17.70
CA ARG A 61 26.68 -12.94 19.08
C ARG A 61 27.70 -11.78 19.14
N GLY A 62 27.38 -10.73 19.92
CA GLY A 62 28.30 -9.68 20.44
C GLY A 62 28.60 -8.53 19.47
N VAL A 63 28.70 -7.25 19.86
CA VAL A 63 29.25 -6.65 21.09
C VAL A 63 28.50 -5.34 21.43
N GLY A 64 28.08 -5.15 22.69
CA GLY A 64 27.54 -3.88 23.19
C GLY A 64 26.39 -4.05 24.17
N LYS A 65 26.67 -4.56 25.37
CA LYS A 65 25.69 -4.69 26.45
C LYS A 65 25.45 -3.29 27.07
N GLY A 66 24.59 -2.50 26.45
CA GLY A 66 24.14 -1.18 26.93
C GLY A 66 22.63 -1.08 26.80
N LYS A 67 21.94 -0.89 27.92
CA LYS A 67 20.47 -0.83 28.02
C LYS A 67 19.94 0.42 27.32
N GLU A 68 19.37 0.29 26.12
CA GLU A 68 18.51 1.34 25.58
C GLU A 68 17.24 0.69 25.00
N SER A 69 16.11 1.18 25.50
CA SER A 69 14.76 0.67 25.27
C SER A 69 14.47 0.58 23.78
N GLU A 70 14.32 -0.64 23.29
CA GLU A 70 13.76 -0.90 21.97
C GLU A 70 12.28 -0.48 21.98
N CYS A 71 11.89 0.33 21.00
CA CYS A 71 10.58 0.95 20.93
C CYS A 71 9.50 -0.14 20.80
N VAL A 72 8.81 -0.43 21.90
CA VAL A 72 7.57 -1.23 21.86
C VAL A 72 6.46 -0.25 21.47
N ALA A 73 5.84 -0.47 20.31
CA ALA A 73 4.64 0.26 19.91
C ALA A 73 3.57 0.11 21.00
N GLN A 74 3.06 1.25 21.46
CA GLN A 74 2.03 1.38 22.48
C GLN A 74 0.64 1.16 21.90
#